data_AF-A0A2M6ZFE3-F1
#
_entry.id   AF-A0A2M6ZFE3-F1
#
_cell.length_a   1.000
_cell.length_b   1.000
_cell.length_c   1.000
_cell.angle_alpha   90.00
_cell.angle_beta   90.00
_cell.angle_gamma   90.00
#
_symmetry.space_group_name_H-M   'P 1'
#
loop_
_entity.id
_entity.type
_entity.pdbx_description
1 polymer ?
#
loop_
_entity_poly.entity_id
_entity_poly.type
_entity_poly.pdbx_seq_one_letter_code
_entity_poly.pdbx_strand_id
1 'polypeptide(L)'
;IKKKMYRDPFGELIQPDTAHKHTDEQKSVIAIVKNSMGRGFQTYLLAGVTGSGKTEVYLQLAAEAINKGYSTLVLVPEIALITQMARRFRARFGESIAMLHSGLSAGERYDQWMRIARQEVDIVI
;
A
#
# COMPACT_ATOMS: atom_id res chain seq x y z
N ILE A 1 8.13 16.61 -24.33
CA ILE A 1 6.90 16.54 -23.49
C ILE A 1 7.30 16.88 -22.05
N LYS A 2 6.80 17.96 -21.44
CA LYS A 2 7.13 18.32 -20.05
C LYS A 2 6.54 17.27 -19.11
N LYS A 3 7.38 16.55 -18.36
CA LYS A 3 6.97 15.61 -17.32
C LYS A 3 6.25 16.43 -16.23
N LYS A 4 4.96 16.17 -15.99
CA LYS A 4 4.23 16.82 -14.89
C LYS A 4 4.90 16.42 -13.58
N MET A 5 5.29 17.41 -12.78
CA MET A 5 5.91 17.21 -11.48
C MET A 5 4.81 17.40 -10.43
N TYR A 6 4.38 16.31 -9.81
CA TYR A 6 3.47 16.37 -8.67
C TYR A 6 4.24 16.76 -7.41
N ARG A 7 3.56 17.38 -6.45
CA ARG A 7 4.13 17.59 -5.11
C ARG A 7 4.28 16.24 -4.42
N ASP A 8 5.44 16.03 -3.81
CA ASP A 8 5.73 14.83 -3.03
C ASP A 8 5.37 15.09 -1.55
N PRO A 9 4.30 14.48 -1.02
CA PRO A 9 3.89 14.70 0.37
C PRO A 9 4.78 14.00 1.40
N PHE A 10 5.78 13.21 0.99
CA PHE A 10 6.67 12.49 1.91
C PHE A 10 7.90 13.29 2.32
N GLY A 11 8.34 14.25 1.49
CA GLY A 11 9.45 15.18 1.76
C GLY A 11 10.87 14.59 1.91
N GLU A 12 11.00 13.33 2.34
CA GLU A 12 12.28 12.64 2.62
C GLU A 12 12.56 11.51 1.62
N LEU A 13 13.85 11.23 1.40
CA LEU A 13 14.29 10.02 0.69
C LEU A 13 13.96 8.78 1.53
N ILE A 14 13.18 7.86 0.95
CA ILE A 14 12.83 6.59 1.58
C ILE A 14 13.75 5.49 1.03
N GLN A 15 14.46 4.80 1.92
CA GLN A 15 15.29 3.66 1.53
C GLN A 15 14.39 2.52 1.03
N PRO A 16 14.69 1.92 -0.13
CA PRO A 16 13.95 0.77 -0.63
C PRO A 16 13.99 -0.40 0.35
N ASP A 17 12.86 -1.09 0.48
CA ASP A 17 12.70 -2.30 1.27
C ASP A 17 12.57 -3.53 0.34
N THR A 18 12.89 -4.71 0.87
CA THR A 18 12.77 -5.98 0.14
C THR A 18 11.91 -6.97 0.92
N ALA A 19 11.28 -7.91 0.21
CA ALA A 19 10.42 -8.90 0.86
C ALA A 19 11.20 -9.74 1.89
N HIS A 20 10.65 -9.80 3.10
CA HIS A 20 11.25 -10.56 4.19
C HIS A 20 10.93 -12.07 4.05
N LYS A 21 11.74 -12.92 4.69
CA LYS A 21 11.44 -14.35 4.75
C LYS A 21 10.24 -14.59 5.66
N HIS A 22 9.18 -15.17 5.09
CA HIS A 22 7.96 -15.49 5.84
C HIS A 22 8.10 -16.73 6.72
N THR A 23 7.40 -16.72 7.86
CA THR A 23 7.10 -17.93 8.63
C THR A 23 6.12 -18.82 7.88
N ASP A 24 5.98 -20.08 8.29
CA ASP A 24 5.05 -21.00 7.64
C ASP A 24 3.57 -20.60 7.86
N GLU A 25 3.26 -19.98 9.00
CA GLU A 25 1.95 -19.38 9.25
C GLU A 25 1.64 -18.24 8.27
N GLN A 26 2.59 -17.32 8.09
CA GLN A 26 2.43 -16.21 7.15
C GLN A 26 2.27 -16.71 5.71
N LYS A 27 3.08 -17.70 5.28
CA LYS A 27 2.93 -18.32 3.95
C LYS A 27 1.53 -18.92 3.78
N SER A 28 1.03 -19.60 4.80
CA SER A 28 -0.28 -20.25 4.77
C SER A 28 -1.40 -19.22 4.59
N VAL A 29 -1.38 -18.14 5.37
CA VAL A 29 -2.37 -17.05 5.23
C VAL A 29 -2.27 -16.37 3.87
N ILE A 30 -1.05 -16.05 3.40
CA ILE A 30 -0.84 -15.43 2.10
C ILE A 30 -1.40 -16.32 0.99
N ALA A 31 -1.15 -17.63 1.03
CA ALA A 31 -1.66 -18.58 0.05
C ALA A 31 -3.20 -18.64 0.03
N ILE A 32 -3.85 -18.63 1.20
CA ILE A 32 -5.32 -18.63 1.32
C ILE A 32 -5.92 -17.42 0.59
N VAL A 33 -5.42 -16.22 0.90
CA VAL A 33 -5.95 -14.98 0.30
C VAL A 33 -5.59 -14.90 -1.18
N LYS A 34 -4.35 -15.23 -1.57
CA LYS A 34 -3.91 -15.25 -2.98
C LYS A 34 -4.80 -16.14 -3.85
N ASN A 35 -5.18 -17.31 -3.35
CA ASN A 35 -5.97 -18.29 -4.10
C ASN A 35 -7.44 -17.88 -4.26
N SER A 36 -7.95 -16.97 -3.43
CA SER A 36 -9.33 -16.49 -3.51
C SER A 36 -9.48 -15.20 -4.33
N MET A 37 -8.37 -14.51 -4.65
CA MET A 37 -8.39 -13.32 -5.51
C MET A 37 -9.06 -13.60 -6.86
N GLY A 38 -10.07 -12.81 -7.21
CA GLY A 38 -10.86 -12.97 -8.44
C GLY A 38 -12.03 -13.95 -8.33
N ARG A 39 -12.25 -14.59 -7.17
CA ARG A 39 -13.38 -15.52 -6.94
C ARG A 39 -14.58 -14.85 -6.24
N GLY A 40 -14.80 -13.57 -6.52
CA GLY A 40 -15.82 -12.75 -5.86
C GLY A 40 -15.35 -12.14 -4.53
N PHE A 41 -16.30 -11.58 -3.79
CA PHE A 41 -16.04 -10.90 -2.52
C PHE A 41 -15.64 -11.90 -1.42
N GLN A 42 -14.58 -11.57 -0.68
CA GLN A 42 -14.06 -12.37 0.41
C GLN A 42 -13.66 -11.45 1.57
N THR A 43 -13.75 -11.94 2.80
CA THR A 43 -13.35 -11.20 4.01
C THR A 43 -12.52 -12.09 4.91
N TYR A 44 -11.44 -11.53 5.45
CA TYR A 44 -10.51 -12.25 6.32
C TYR A 44 -10.17 -11.38 7.53
N LEU A 45 -10.00 -12.02 8.69
CA LEU A 45 -9.41 -11.42 9.87
C LEU A 45 -8.00 -11.99 10.07
N LEU A 46 -6.98 -11.14 9.96
CA LEU A 46 -5.61 -11.51 10.32
C LEU A 46 -5.36 -11.20 11.80
N ALA A 47 -5.54 -12.19 12.66
CA ALA A 47 -5.25 -12.08 14.09
C ALA A 47 -3.76 -12.30 14.38
N GLY A 48 -3.18 -11.46 15.23
CA GLY A 48 -1.81 -11.61 15.68
C GLY A 48 -1.38 -10.45 16.57
N VAL A 49 -0.46 -10.70 17.49
CA VAL A 49 0.09 -9.66 18.39
C VAL A 49 0.92 -8.64 17.60
N THR A 50 1.20 -7.47 18.19
CA THR A 50 2.16 -6.52 17.62
C THR A 50 3.53 -7.20 17.48
N GLY A 51 4.23 -6.95 16.37
CA GLY A 51 5.51 -7.61 16.09
C GLY A 51 5.41 -8.97 15.39
N SER A 52 4.22 -9.56 15.24
CA SER A 52 4.04 -10.85 14.53
C SER A 52 4.21 -10.77 13.00
N GLY A 53 4.57 -9.61 12.46
CA GLY A 53 4.79 -9.42 11.02
C GLY A 53 3.53 -9.24 10.17
N LYS A 54 2.38 -8.87 10.75
CA LYS A 54 1.13 -8.61 9.99
C LYS A 54 1.33 -7.61 8.83
N THR A 55 2.16 -6.59 9.04
CA THR A 55 2.47 -5.61 8.00
C THR A 55 3.15 -6.25 6.79
N GLU A 56 4.04 -7.24 6.98
CA GLU A 56 4.65 -7.96 5.86
C GLU A 56 3.61 -8.77 5.08
N VAL A 57 2.65 -9.38 5.79
CA VAL A 57 1.52 -10.06 5.14
C VAL A 57 0.73 -9.08 4.27
N TYR A 58 0.44 -7.87 4.76
CA TYR A 58 -0.25 -6.84 3.96
C TYR A 58 0.56 -6.42 2.73
N LEU A 59 1.87 -6.20 2.89
CA LEU A 59 2.76 -5.85 1.77
C LEU A 59 2.77 -6.95 0.71
N GLN A 60 2.83 -8.23 1.08
CA GLN A 60 2.79 -9.30 0.09
C GLN A 60 1.44 -9.51 -0.58
N LEU A 61 0.35 -9.31 0.15
CA LEU A 61 -0.98 -9.37 -0.46
C LEU A 61 -1.19 -8.22 -1.45
N ALA A 62 -0.69 -7.02 -1.13
CA ALA A 62 -0.69 -5.90 -2.07
C ALA A 62 0.16 -6.20 -3.31
N ALA A 63 1.38 -6.73 -3.13
CA ALA A 63 2.25 -7.12 -4.24
C ALA A 63 1.59 -8.17 -5.15
N GLU A 64 0.94 -9.18 -4.58
CA GLU A 64 0.22 -10.19 -5.33
C GLU A 64 -1.00 -9.62 -6.08
N ALA A 65 -1.73 -8.69 -5.45
CA ALA A 65 -2.85 -8.01 -6.10
C ALA A 65 -2.38 -7.21 -7.33
N ILE A 66 -1.30 -6.45 -7.18
CA ILE A 66 -0.69 -5.66 -8.27
C ILE A 66 -0.17 -6.56 -9.39
N ASN A 67 0.50 -7.67 -9.05
CA ASN A 67 0.96 -8.65 -10.04
C ASN A 67 -0.19 -9.28 -10.85
N LYS A 68 -1.41 -9.27 -10.32
CA LYS A 68 -2.63 -9.72 -11.01
C LYS A 68 -3.37 -8.59 -11.75
N GLY A 69 -2.83 -7.37 -11.75
CA GLY A 69 -3.44 -6.19 -12.38
C GLY A 69 -4.55 -5.54 -11.55
N TYR A 70 -4.60 -5.79 -10.24
CA TYR A 70 -5.54 -5.13 -9.33
C TYR A 70 -4.89 -3.96 -8.59
N SER A 71 -5.72 -3.04 -8.09
CA SER A 71 -5.31 -1.96 -7.20
C SER A 71 -5.52 -2.34 -5.72
N THR A 72 -4.79 -1.70 -4.82
CA THR A 72 -4.88 -1.91 -3.36
C THR A 72 -5.30 -0.64 -2.64
N LEU A 73 -6.29 -0.73 -1.75
CA LEU A 73 -6.68 0.34 -0.82
C LEU A 73 -6.34 -0.08 0.61
N VAL A 74 -5.59 0.75 1.32
CA VAL A 74 -5.18 0.51 2.72
C VAL A 74 -5.79 1.57 3.59
N LEU A 75 -6.78 1.21 4.40
CA LEU A 75 -7.39 2.13 5.36
C LEU A 75 -6.71 1.99 6.72
N VAL A 76 -6.38 3.13 7.33
CA VAL A 76 -5.76 3.18 8.66
C VAL A 76 -6.48 4.21 9.54
N PRO A 77 -6.48 4.03 10.87
CA PRO A 77 -7.38 4.79 11.74
C PRO A 77 -6.92 6.24 12.02
N GLU A 78 -5.63 6.55 11.92
CA GLU A 78 -5.09 7.85 12.33
C GLU A 78 -4.00 8.36 11.37
N ILE A 79 -3.84 9.68 11.27
CA ILE A 79 -2.88 10.34 10.37
C ILE A 79 -1.45 9.88 10.63
N ALA A 80 -1.02 9.77 11.89
CA ALA A 80 0.32 9.32 12.24
C ALA A 80 0.62 7.92 11.68
N LEU A 81 -0.40 7.05 11.67
CA LEU A 81 -0.30 5.70 11.11
C LEU A 81 -0.35 5.70 9.57
N ILE A 82 -1.03 6.67 8.93
CA ILE A 82 -0.95 6.88 7.47
C ILE A 82 0.48 7.15 7.08
N THR A 83 1.15 8.13 7.70
CA THR A 83 2.54 8.45 7.35
C THR A 83 3.46 7.25 7.55
N GLN A 84 3.30 6.49 8.64
CA GLN A 84 4.12 5.31 8.89
C GLN A 84 3.86 4.18 7.87
N MET A 85 2.59 3.89 7.57
CA MET A 85 2.24 2.85 6.60
C MET A 85 2.63 3.26 5.18
N ALA A 86 2.35 4.50 4.79
CA ALA A 86 2.76 5.04 3.51
C ALA A 86 4.27 4.95 3.31
N ARG A 87 5.09 5.22 4.33
CA ARG A 87 6.55 5.03 4.24
C ARG A 87 6.94 3.58 3.97
N ARG A 88 6.33 2.62 4.68
CA ARG A 88 6.60 1.18 4.48
C ARG A 88 6.20 0.71 3.09
N PHE A 89 5.03 1.13 2.62
CA PHE A 89 4.59 0.81 1.27
C PHE A 89 5.49 1.50 0.24
N ARG A 90 5.89 2.76 0.43
CA ARG A 90 6.78 3.46 -0.53
C ARG A 90 8.16 2.86 -0.59
N ALA A 91 8.67 2.36 0.52
CA ALA A 91 9.89 1.57 0.52
C ALA A 91 9.76 0.31 -0.35
N ARG A 92 8.59 -0.35 -0.36
CA ARG A 92 8.36 -1.60 -1.11
C ARG A 92 7.95 -1.40 -2.57
N PHE A 93 7.16 -0.38 -2.87
CA PHE A 93 6.48 -0.18 -4.17
C PHE A 93 6.94 1.10 -4.90
N GLY A 94 7.84 1.86 -4.30
CA GLY A 94 8.34 3.12 -4.86
C GLY A 94 7.22 4.13 -5.08
N GLU A 95 7.23 4.77 -6.24
CA GLU A 95 6.31 5.87 -6.56
C GLU A 95 4.88 5.43 -6.91
N SER A 96 4.57 4.12 -6.97
CA SER A 96 3.23 3.63 -7.33
C SER A 96 2.21 3.72 -6.17
N ILE A 97 2.25 4.82 -5.41
CA ILE A 97 1.42 5.05 -4.23
C ILE A 97 0.87 6.47 -4.23
N ALA A 98 -0.41 6.60 -3.89
CA ALA A 98 -1.02 7.85 -3.48
C ALA A 98 -1.40 7.80 -1.99
N MET A 99 -1.14 8.91 -1.29
CA MET A 99 -1.48 9.08 0.12
C MET A 99 -2.61 10.09 0.26
N LEU A 100 -3.66 9.78 1.03
CA LEU A 100 -4.80 10.67 1.26
C LEU A 100 -5.09 10.78 2.76
N HIS A 101 -4.83 11.96 3.33
CA HIS A 101 -5.19 12.25 4.72
C HIS A 101 -5.65 13.70 4.90
N SER A 102 -6.25 14.00 6.05
CA SER A 102 -6.78 15.32 6.36
C SER A 102 -5.71 16.43 6.38
N GLY A 103 -4.47 16.10 6.79
CA GLY A 103 -3.35 17.04 6.79
C GLY A 103 -2.78 17.48 5.43
N LEU A 104 -3.26 16.96 4.29
CA LEU A 104 -2.82 17.44 2.98
C LEU A 104 -3.45 18.79 2.64
N SER A 105 -2.67 19.68 2.04
CA SER A 105 -3.21 20.90 1.41
C SER A 105 -4.17 20.53 0.27
N ALA A 106 -5.06 21.46 -0.09
CA ALA A 106 -6.01 21.25 -1.18
C ALA A 106 -5.31 20.88 -2.51
N GLY A 107 -4.15 21.48 -2.77
CA GLY A 107 -3.36 21.19 -3.95
C GLY A 107 -2.72 19.81 -3.92
N GLU A 108 -2.12 19.39 -2.80
CA GLU A 108 -1.56 18.05 -2.66
C GLU A 108 -2.65 16.98 -2.80
N ARG A 109 -3.80 17.18 -2.16
CA ARG A 109 -4.95 16.28 -2.28
C ARG A 109 -5.43 16.16 -3.72
N TYR A 110 -5.51 17.28 -4.45
CA TYR A 110 -5.85 17.27 -5.87
C TYR A 110 -4.82 16.51 -6.71
N ASP A 111 -3.52 16.71 -6.47
CA ASP A 111 -2.46 16.00 -7.17
C ASP A 111 -2.56 14.48 -6.93
N GLN A 112 -2.74 14.04 -5.69
CA GLN A 112 -2.92 12.62 -5.35
C GLN A 112 -4.19 12.04 -5.98
N TRP A 113 -5.31 12.75 -5.93
CA TRP A 113 -6.56 12.34 -6.57
C TRP A 113 -6.40 12.18 -8.08
N MET A 114 -5.72 13.11 -8.75
CA MET A 114 -5.47 13.03 -10.19
C MET A 114 -4.61 11.84 -10.58
N ARG A 115 -3.61 11.47 -9.75
CA ARG A 115 -2.79 10.27 -9.97
C ARG A 115 -3.65 9.01 -9.89
N ILE A 116 -4.55 8.92 -8.90
CA ILE A 116 -5.49 7.81 -8.75
C ILE A 116 -6.44 7.72 -9.95
N ALA A 117 -7.09 8.83 -10.30
CA ALA A 117 -8.08 8.88 -11.38
C ALA A 117 -7.48 8.55 -12.76
N ARG A 118 -6.16 8.77 -12.94
CA ARG A 118 -5.42 8.43 -14.15
C ARG A 118 -4.75 7.06 -14.12
N GLN A 119 -4.96 6.27 -13.06
CA GLN A 119 -4.31 4.97 -12.87
C GLN A 119 -2.77 5.08 -12.93
N GLU A 120 -2.22 6.19 -12.43
CA GLU A 120 -0.77 6.41 -12.34
C GLU A 120 -0.16 5.77 -11.06
N VAL A 121 -1.00 5.18 -10.21
CA VAL A 121 -0.63 4.51 -8.96
C VAL A 121 -1.49 3.26 -8.77
N ASP A 122 -0.91 2.23 -8.18
CA ASP A 122 -1.61 0.96 -7.90
C ASP A 122 -2.12 0.87 -6.45
N ILE A 123 -1.56 1.69 -5.55
CA ILE A 123 -1.86 1.64 -4.12
C ILE A 123 -2.35 3.01 -3.63
N VAL A 124 -3.44 2.99 -2.86
CA VAL A 124 -3.96 4.15 -2.14
C VAL A 124 -3.94 3.87 -0.65
N ILE A 125 -3.43 4.83 0.13
CA ILE A 125 -3.31 4.77 1.59
C ILE A 125 -3.93 6.01 2.20
#